data_AF-A0A9X1D9W4-F1
#
_entry.id   AF-A0A9X1D9W4-F1
#
_cell.length_a   1.000
_cell.length_b   1.000
_cell.length_c   1.000
_cell.angle_alpha   90.00
_cell.angle_beta   90.00
_cell.angle_gamma   90.00
#
_symmetry.space_group_name_H-M   'P 1'
#
loop_
_entity.id
_entity.type
_entity.pdbx_description
1 polymer ?
#
loop_
_entity_poly.entity_id
_entity_poly.type
_entity_poly.pdbx_seq_one_letter_code
_entity_poly.pdbx_strand_id
1 'polypeptide(L)'
;MGASDELADLIREVRYLKDRLEISDVIAAYCRGLDRLDADVLRQTYHVDAIDRHGPFMGDRETFVPWAIELEAGFPATHHSVTTHLCEINGDIANAESYCVFFVVMPGGTKLGAGAARYIDELERRDGTWALSKRVEVMDCSYELDQSSWLGPAWEELPPGRDKADLSYLRPLEIPEPILRD
;
A
#
# COMPACT_ATOMS: atom_id res chain seq x y z
N MET A 1 -42.85 -4.48 1.58
CA MET A 1 -41.81 -4.03 2.52
C MET A 1 -42.36 -2.84 3.27
N GLY A 2 -42.20 -2.80 4.59
CA GLY A 2 -42.51 -1.61 5.38
C GLY A 2 -41.34 -0.64 5.37
N ALA A 3 -41.57 0.63 5.70
CA ALA A 3 -40.52 1.64 5.81
C ALA A 3 -39.38 1.26 6.78
N SER A 4 -39.67 0.39 7.77
CA SER A 4 -38.66 -0.16 8.68
C SER A 4 -37.71 -1.14 8.00
N ASP A 5 -38.20 -1.93 7.04
CA ASP A 5 -37.38 -2.90 6.30
C ASP A 5 -36.44 -2.15 5.34
N GLU A 6 -36.97 -1.13 4.66
CA GLU A 6 -36.21 -0.27 3.75
C GLU A 6 -35.07 0.46 4.46
N LEU A 7 -35.30 0.99 5.68
CA LEU A 7 -34.26 1.62 6.47
C LEU A 7 -33.18 0.62 6.92
N ALA A 8 -33.58 -0.58 7.34
CA ALA A 8 -32.63 -1.62 7.76
C ALA A 8 -31.74 -2.08 6.60
N ASP A 9 -32.33 -2.23 5.41
CA ASP A 9 -31.60 -2.57 4.19
C ASP A 9 -30.61 -1.46 3.81
N LEU A 10 -31.03 -0.20 3.87
CA LEU A 10 -30.14 0.94 3.60
C LEU A 10 -28.97 1.01 4.58
N ILE A 11 -29.21 0.80 5.88
CA ILE A 11 -28.14 0.77 6.89
C ILE A 11 -27.12 -0.33 6.58
N ARG A 12 -27.60 -1.50 6.17
CA ARG A 12 -26.73 -2.63 5.80
C ARG A 12 -25.89 -2.30 4.57
N GLU A 13 -26.50 -1.73 3.54
CA GLU A 13 -25.82 -1.34 2.30
C GLU A 13 -24.77 -0.25 2.53
N VAL A 14 -25.12 0.81 3.27
CA VAL A 14 -24.19 1.90 3.61
C VAL A 14 -23.02 1.37 4.42
N ARG A 15 -23.27 0.49 5.41
CA ARG A 15 -22.20 -0.13 6.19
C ARG A 15 -21.27 -0.96 5.30
N TYR A 16 -21.83 -1.79 4.42
CA TYR A 16 -21.03 -2.60 3.49
C TYR A 16 -20.16 -1.72 2.56
N LEU A 17 -20.71 -0.65 1.99
CA LEU A 17 -19.97 0.28 1.14
C LEU A 17 -18.86 1.00 1.89
N LYS A 18 -19.14 1.45 3.12
CA LYS A 18 -18.15 2.06 4.01
C LYS A 18 -17.02 1.08 4.33
N ASP A 19 -17.36 -0.14 4.73
CA ASP A 19 -16.38 -1.17 5.09
C ASP A 19 -15.49 -1.53 3.90
N ARG A 20 -16.07 -1.66 2.70
CA ARG A 20 -15.30 -1.88 1.46
C ARG A 20 -14.30 -0.76 1.18
N LEU A 21 -14.69 0.50 1.40
CA LEU A 21 -13.80 1.64 1.19
C LEU A 21 -12.69 1.65 2.25
N GLU A 22 -13.03 1.45 3.53
CA GLU A 22 -12.05 1.40 4.62
C GLU A 22 -11.02 0.28 4.41
N ILE A 23 -11.45 -0.91 3.97
CA ILE A 23 -10.54 -2.01 3.63
C ILE A 23 -9.64 -1.62 2.46
N SER A 24 -10.18 -1.04 1.38
CA SER A 24 -9.37 -0.57 0.26
C SER A 24 -8.34 0.49 0.68
N ASP A 25 -8.73 1.39 1.58
CA ASP A 25 -7.85 2.42 2.13
C ASP A 25 -6.72 1.83 2.98
N VAL A 26 -6.96 0.74 3.73
CA VAL A 26 -5.91 0.00 4.45
C VAL A 26 -4.85 -0.53 3.47
N ILE A 27 -5.27 -1.13 2.36
CA ILE A 27 -4.35 -1.68 1.35
C ILE A 27 -3.58 -0.56 0.65
N ALA A 28 -4.24 0.55 0.31
CA ALA A 28 -3.60 1.71 -0.30
C ALA A 28 -2.59 2.39 0.65
N ALA A 29 -2.95 2.51 1.94
CA ALA A 29 -2.07 3.05 2.97
C ALA A 29 -0.84 2.16 3.18
N TYR A 30 -0.97 0.84 3.03
CA TYR A 30 0.15 -0.10 3.12
C TYR A 30 1.19 0.20 2.03
N CYS A 31 0.77 0.26 0.77
CA CYS A 31 1.66 0.58 -0.36
C CYS A 31 2.33 1.93 -0.17
N ARG A 32 1.54 2.95 0.23
CA ARG A 32 2.06 4.28 0.53
C ARG A 32 3.12 4.25 1.65
N GLY A 33 2.85 3.53 2.74
CA GLY A 33 3.75 3.41 3.88
C GLY A 33 5.10 2.83 3.48
N LEU A 34 5.12 1.78 2.66
CA LEU A 34 6.35 1.23 2.08
C LEU A 34 7.07 2.24 1.18
N ASP A 35 6.36 2.80 0.21
CA ASP A 35 6.98 3.66 -0.81
C ASP A 35 7.48 5.01 -0.25
N ARG A 36 6.95 5.42 0.90
CA ARG A 36 7.36 6.63 1.64
C ARG A 36 8.19 6.34 2.88
N LEU A 37 8.62 5.09 3.07
CA LEU A 37 9.37 4.64 4.25
C LEU A 37 8.74 5.12 5.57
N ASP A 38 7.41 5.23 5.60
CA ASP A 38 6.65 5.75 6.74
C ASP A 38 6.15 4.59 7.59
N ALA A 39 7.01 4.20 8.53
CA ALA A 39 6.72 3.11 9.46
C ALA A 39 5.46 3.37 10.31
N ASP A 40 5.08 4.63 10.56
CA ASP A 40 3.88 4.93 11.36
C ASP A 40 2.61 4.65 10.56
N VAL A 41 2.59 5.06 9.29
CA VAL A 41 1.50 4.71 8.35
C VAL A 41 1.42 3.20 8.18
N LEU A 42 2.57 2.53 7.98
CA LEU A 42 2.59 1.08 7.80
C LEU A 42 2.09 0.34 9.04
N ARG A 43 2.44 0.78 10.26
CA ARG A 43 1.89 0.17 11.50
C ARG A 43 0.38 0.29 11.61
N GLN A 44 -0.22 1.37 11.11
CA GLN A 44 -1.67 1.58 11.19
C GLN A 44 -2.46 0.63 10.29
N THR A 45 -1.84 0.02 9.29
CA THR A 45 -2.51 -0.95 8.42
C THR A 45 -2.63 -2.33 9.03
N TYR A 46 -2.01 -2.58 10.19
CA TYR A 46 -1.98 -3.87 10.86
C TYR A 46 -2.51 -3.77 12.30
N HIS A 47 -3.28 -4.78 12.71
CA HIS A 47 -3.47 -5.06 14.12
C HIS A 47 -2.13 -5.45 14.77
N VAL A 48 -2.01 -5.26 16.09
CA VAL A 48 -0.76 -5.49 16.84
C VAL A 48 -0.28 -6.94 16.72
N ASP A 49 -1.22 -7.88 16.73
CA ASP A 49 -1.04 -9.33 16.65
C ASP A 49 -1.08 -9.86 15.22
N ALA A 50 -1.13 -8.98 14.22
CA ALA A 50 -1.25 -9.39 12.84
C ALA A 50 0.01 -10.12 12.35
N ILE A 51 -0.17 -11.17 11.56
CA ILE A 51 0.94 -11.95 10.99
C ILE A 51 1.11 -11.66 9.51
N ASP A 52 2.33 -11.34 9.10
CA ASP A 52 2.69 -11.19 7.70
C ASP A 52 3.65 -12.30 7.26
N ARG A 53 3.34 -12.96 6.14
CA ARG A 53 4.23 -13.86 5.42
C ARG A 53 4.60 -13.22 4.08
N HIS A 54 5.81 -12.69 4.01
CA HIS A 54 6.31 -11.90 2.88
C HIS A 54 7.64 -12.47 2.38
N GLY A 55 7.61 -13.18 1.25
CA GLY A 55 8.79 -13.88 0.72
C GLY A 55 9.53 -14.72 1.79
N PRO A 56 10.78 -14.37 2.17
CA PRO A 56 11.52 -15.07 3.23
C PRO A 56 11.04 -14.73 4.65
N PHE A 57 10.38 -13.59 4.86
CA PHE A 57 9.95 -13.11 6.17
C PHE A 57 8.66 -13.77 6.66
N MET A 58 8.57 -14.05 7.97
CA MET A 58 7.32 -14.38 8.65
C MET A 58 7.38 -13.84 10.08
N GLY A 59 6.38 -13.08 10.51
CA GLY A 59 6.39 -12.47 11.82
C GLY A 59 5.18 -11.59 12.08
N ASP A 60 5.14 -11.00 13.27
CA ASP A 60 4.11 -10.05 13.67
C ASP A 60 4.39 -8.63 13.13
N ARG A 61 3.45 -7.70 13.34
CA ARG A 61 3.59 -6.30 12.93
C ARG A 61 4.88 -5.65 13.42
N GLU A 62 5.24 -5.86 14.69
CA GLU A 62 6.38 -5.18 15.32
C GLU A 62 7.73 -5.66 14.76
N THR A 63 7.79 -6.88 14.26
CA THR A 63 8.97 -7.42 13.56
C THR A 63 8.93 -7.16 12.06
N PHE A 64 7.73 -7.19 11.44
CA PHE A 64 7.54 -6.97 10.01
C PHE A 64 7.83 -5.54 9.59
N VAL A 65 7.28 -4.54 10.29
CA VAL A 65 7.40 -3.14 9.86
C VAL A 65 8.86 -2.69 9.76
N PRO A 66 9.73 -2.89 10.77
CA PRO A 66 11.14 -2.53 10.65
C PRO A 66 11.84 -3.27 9.53
N TRP A 67 11.58 -4.57 9.38
CA TRP A 67 12.16 -5.40 8.33
C TRP A 67 11.79 -4.89 6.92
N ALA A 68 10.50 -4.60 6.71
CA ALA A 68 10.00 -4.11 5.43
C ALA A 68 10.58 -2.72 5.09
N ILE A 69 10.63 -1.81 6.07
CA ILE A 69 11.22 -0.48 5.87
C ILE A 69 12.71 -0.57 5.54
N GLU A 70 13.47 -1.43 6.22
CA GLU A 70 14.88 -1.66 5.93
C GLU A 70 15.09 -2.22 4.52
N LEU A 71 14.27 -3.19 4.11
CA LEU A 71 14.29 -3.76 2.77
C LEU A 71 14.03 -2.67 1.70
N GLU A 72 12.95 -1.89 1.85
CA GLU A 72 12.54 -0.87 0.89
C GLU A 72 13.50 0.33 0.83
N ALA A 73 14.19 0.63 1.93
CA ALA A 73 15.22 1.66 1.99
C ALA A 73 16.48 1.27 1.20
N GLY A 74 16.68 -0.03 0.91
CA GLY A 74 17.76 -0.54 0.08
C GLY A 74 17.64 -0.16 -1.41
N PHE A 75 16.45 0.25 -1.86
CA PHE A 75 16.19 0.69 -3.23
C PHE A 75 16.14 2.22 -3.32
N PRO A 76 16.70 2.84 -4.37
CA PRO A 76 16.56 4.29 -4.58
C PRO A 76 15.09 4.74 -4.70
N ALA A 77 14.25 3.94 -5.37
CA ALA A 77 12.83 4.21 -5.52
C ALA A 77 12.04 2.92 -5.62
N THR A 78 10.83 2.94 -5.07
CA THR A 78 9.89 1.82 -5.05
C THR A 78 8.51 2.36 -5.38
N HIS A 79 7.69 1.54 -6.01
CA HIS A 79 6.33 1.89 -6.35
C HIS A 79 5.46 0.64 -6.37
N HIS A 80 4.48 0.60 -5.47
CA HIS A 80 3.52 -0.49 -5.35
C HIS A 80 2.13 0.01 -5.76
N SER A 81 1.56 -0.62 -6.78
CA SER A 81 0.25 -0.29 -7.34
C SER A 81 -0.72 -1.45 -7.19
N VAL A 82 -1.76 -1.25 -6.38
CA VAL A 82 -2.88 -2.19 -6.27
C VAL A 82 -3.85 -1.97 -7.42
N THR A 83 -4.26 -3.05 -8.08
CA THR A 83 -5.13 -3.02 -9.26
C THR A 83 -6.46 -3.71 -8.96
N THR A 84 -6.58 -4.98 -9.32
CA THR A 84 -7.76 -5.80 -9.02
C THR A 84 -7.84 -6.05 -7.52
N HIS A 85 -8.97 -5.68 -6.90
CA HIS A 85 -9.22 -5.91 -5.48
C HIS A 85 -10.58 -6.61 -5.28
N LEU A 86 -10.51 -7.85 -4.81
CA LEU A 86 -11.66 -8.66 -4.41
C LEU A 86 -11.72 -8.66 -2.89
N CYS A 87 -12.93 -8.52 -2.34
CA CYS A 87 -13.12 -8.49 -0.89
C CYS A 87 -14.51 -9.03 -0.52
N GLU A 88 -14.53 -10.03 0.34
CA GLU A 88 -15.72 -10.65 0.91
C GLU A 88 -15.80 -10.30 2.40
N ILE A 89 -16.87 -9.61 2.80
CA ILE A 89 -17.04 -9.10 4.16
C ILE A 89 -18.12 -9.91 4.88
N ASN A 90 -17.76 -10.51 6.01
CA ASN A 90 -18.63 -11.29 6.88
C ASN A 90 -18.58 -10.70 8.31
N GLY A 91 -19.47 -9.74 8.57
CA GLY A 91 -19.54 -9.06 9.86
C GLY A 91 -18.30 -8.18 10.10
N ASP A 92 -17.47 -8.57 11.06
CA ASP A 92 -16.23 -7.88 11.45
C ASP A 92 -14.97 -8.53 10.86
N ILE A 93 -15.12 -9.50 9.95
CA ILE A 93 -14.00 -10.17 9.26
C ILE A 93 -14.17 -9.97 7.75
N ALA A 94 -13.07 -9.70 7.05
CA ALA A 94 -13.04 -9.65 5.60
C ALA A 94 -11.89 -10.48 5.07
N ASN A 95 -12.13 -11.21 3.97
CA ASN A 95 -11.09 -11.88 3.20
C ASN A 95 -10.94 -11.14 1.88
N ALA A 96 -9.70 -10.81 1.51
CA ALA A 96 -9.42 -10.04 0.31
C ALA A 96 -8.27 -10.63 -0.51
N GLU A 97 -8.37 -10.48 -1.83
CA GLU A 97 -7.27 -10.69 -2.76
C GLU A 97 -7.00 -9.37 -3.49
N SER A 98 -5.76 -8.89 -3.40
CA SER A 98 -5.34 -7.65 -4.06
C SER A 98 -4.16 -7.93 -5.00
N TYR A 99 -4.29 -7.56 -6.26
CA TYR A 99 -3.21 -7.68 -7.25
C TYR A 99 -2.30 -6.46 -7.12
N CYS A 100 -1.03 -6.68 -6.83
CA CYS A 100 0.00 -5.65 -6.76
C CYS A 100 0.93 -5.77 -7.96
N VAL A 101 1.05 -4.69 -8.73
CA VAL A 101 2.15 -4.50 -9.67
C VAL A 101 3.17 -3.60 -8.99
N PHE A 102 4.43 -4.01 -8.99
CA PHE A 102 5.49 -3.25 -8.34
C PHE A 102 6.64 -2.96 -9.29
N PHE A 103 7.28 -1.82 -9.03
CA PHE A 103 8.51 -1.39 -9.68
C PHE A 103 9.50 -0.91 -8.63
N VAL A 104 10.75 -1.36 -8.73
CA VAL A 104 11.85 -0.93 -7.88
C VAL A 104 13.05 -0.56 -8.72
N VAL A 105 13.67 0.58 -8.43
CA VAL A 105 14.97 0.91 -9.01
C VAL A 105 16.01 0.06 -8.30
N MET A 106 16.78 -0.73 -9.05
CA MET A 106 17.81 -1.58 -8.47
C MET A 106 18.99 -0.73 -7.96
N PRO A 107 19.74 -1.21 -6.95
CA PRO A 107 20.97 -0.54 -6.52
C PRO A 107 21.91 -0.27 -7.71
N GLY A 108 22.43 0.95 -7.79
CA GLY A 108 23.22 1.42 -8.94
C GLY A 108 22.41 2.14 -10.02
N GLY A 109 21.08 2.11 -9.95
CA GLY A 109 20.17 3.02 -10.66
C GLY A 109 19.89 2.71 -12.12
N THR A 110 20.62 1.79 -12.76
CA THR A 110 20.53 1.54 -14.21
C THR A 110 19.53 0.46 -14.63
N LYS A 111 18.97 -0.26 -13.65
CA LYS A 111 18.04 -1.37 -13.87
C LYS A 111 16.78 -1.18 -13.04
N LEU A 112 15.67 -1.64 -13.59
CA LEU A 112 14.38 -1.66 -12.92
C LEU A 112 13.97 -3.11 -12.64
N GLY A 113 13.76 -3.43 -11.37
CA GLY A 113 13.02 -4.63 -10.99
C GLY A 113 11.52 -4.36 -11.17
N ALA A 114 10.82 -5.29 -11.81
CA ALA A 114 9.38 -5.19 -12.02
C ALA A 114 8.72 -6.54 -11.75
N GLY A 115 7.48 -6.54 -11.28
CA GLY A 115 6.78 -7.79 -11.05
C GLY A 115 5.32 -7.61 -10.73
N ALA A 116 4.67 -8.76 -10.55
CA ALA A 116 3.31 -8.85 -10.06
C ALA A 116 3.24 -9.83 -8.89
N ALA A 117 2.50 -9.44 -7.88
CA ALA A 117 2.21 -10.23 -6.69
C ALA A 117 0.72 -10.15 -6.36
N ARG A 118 0.27 -11.04 -5.50
CA ARG A 118 -1.06 -11.00 -4.88
C ARG A 118 -0.91 -10.95 -3.38
N TYR A 119 -1.63 -10.00 -2.76
CA TYR A 119 -1.83 -9.97 -1.32
C TYR A 119 -3.09 -10.77 -1.01
N ILE A 120 -2.92 -11.85 -0.26
CA ILE A 120 -4.01 -12.68 0.25
C ILE A 120 -4.18 -12.31 1.71
N ASP A 121 -5.25 -11.56 1.97
CA ASP A 121 -5.42 -10.82 3.22
C ASP A 121 -6.64 -11.31 3.99
N GLU A 122 -6.47 -11.39 5.32
CA GLU A 122 -7.57 -11.35 6.27
C GLU A 122 -7.50 -10.00 6.99
N LEU A 123 -8.62 -9.30 7.03
CA LEU A 123 -8.77 -8.05 7.78
C LEU A 123 -9.83 -8.25 8.85
N GLU A 124 -9.64 -7.60 9.97
CA GLU A 124 -10.60 -7.57 11.07
C GLU A 124 -10.96 -6.14 11.42
N ARG A 125 -12.24 -5.92 11.73
CA ARG A 125 -12.69 -4.69 12.37
C ARG A 125 -12.62 -4.86 13.87
N ARG A 126 -11.78 -4.08 14.53
CA ARG A 126 -11.69 -4.02 15.99
C ARG A 126 -11.86 -2.56 16.40
N ASP A 127 -12.69 -2.33 17.42
CA ASP A 127 -13.01 -0.98 17.91
C ASP A 127 -13.44 0.02 16.82
N GLY A 128 -14.11 -0.48 15.78
CA GLY A 128 -14.63 0.33 14.68
C GLY A 128 -13.65 0.60 13.53
N THR A 129 -12.43 0.07 13.58
CA THR A 129 -11.40 0.26 12.55
C THR A 129 -10.99 -1.06 11.92
N TRP A 130 -10.93 -1.09 10.59
CA TRP A 130 -10.37 -2.21 9.83
C TRP A 130 -8.85 -2.13 9.78
N ALA A 131 -8.18 -3.26 9.97
CA ALA A 131 -6.75 -3.43 9.72
C ALA A 131 -6.46 -4.90 9.40
N LEU A 132 -5.29 -5.17 8.81
CA LEU A 132 -4.82 -6.51 8.53
C LEU A 132 -4.69 -7.30 9.84
N SER A 133 -5.27 -8.50 9.88
CA SER A 133 -4.98 -9.53 10.90
C SER A 133 -4.00 -10.56 10.34
N LYS A 134 -4.05 -10.83 9.03
CA LYS A 134 -3.13 -11.74 8.35
C LYS A 134 -2.86 -11.25 6.94
N ARG A 135 -1.63 -11.46 6.47
CA ARG A 135 -1.25 -11.29 5.07
C ARG A 135 -0.35 -12.44 4.64
N VAL A 136 -0.61 -12.95 3.44
CA VAL A 136 0.33 -13.76 2.68
C VAL A 136 0.58 -13.09 1.34
N GLU A 137 1.83 -12.73 1.09
CA GLU A 137 2.25 -12.30 -0.24
C GLU A 137 2.55 -13.53 -1.12
N VAL A 138 1.96 -13.55 -2.31
CA VAL A 138 2.24 -14.53 -3.35
C VAL A 138 2.85 -13.83 -4.55
N MET A 139 4.11 -14.12 -4.84
CA MET A 139 4.78 -13.61 -6.04
C MET A 139 4.30 -14.40 -7.27
N ASP A 140 3.70 -13.72 -8.25
CA ASP A 140 3.26 -14.35 -9.50
C ASP A 140 4.37 -14.29 -10.56
N CYS A 141 5.10 -13.17 -10.65
CA CYS A 141 6.23 -13.03 -11.57
C CYS A 141 7.18 -11.91 -11.16
N SER A 142 8.44 -12.03 -11.59
CA SER A 142 9.47 -11.02 -11.41
C SER A 142 10.36 -10.96 -12.64
N TYR A 143 10.71 -9.74 -13.04
CA TYR A 143 11.50 -9.42 -14.21
C TYR A 143 12.49 -8.32 -13.88
N GLU A 144 13.56 -8.28 -14.65
CA GLU A 144 14.50 -7.17 -14.69
C GLU A 144 14.40 -6.50 -16.06
N LEU A 145 14.33 -5.17 -16.06
CA LEU A 145 14.19 -4.33 -17.23
C LEU A 145 15.32 -3.31 -17.26
N ASP A 146 15.81 -2.97 -18.46
CA ASP A 146 16.77 -1.89 -18.63
C ASP A 146 16.07 -0.53 -18.46
N GLN A 147 16.71 0.40 -17.74
CA GLN A 147 16.19 1.76 -17.59
C GLN A 147 16.28 2.50 -18.93
N SER A 148 15.20 3.16 -19.33
CA SER A 148 15.20 4.09 -20.47
C SER A 148 15.46 5.52 -20.02
N SER A 149 16.17 6.30 -20.83
CA SER A 149 16.35 7.74 -20.64
C SER A 149 15.35 8.58 -21.45
N TRP A 150 14.21 8.01 -21.85
CA TRP A 150 13.30 8.62 -22.81
C TRP A 150 12.67 9.93 -22.30
N LEU A 151 12.34 10.02 -21.02
CA LEU A 151 11.83 11.25 -20.41
C LEU A 151 12.90 12.35 -20.43
N GLY A 152 14.17 12.01 -20.21
CA GLY A 152 15.27 12.98 -20.12
C GLY A 152 15.29 13.77 -18.80
N PRO A 153 16.38 14.49 -18.51
CA PRO A 153 16.66 15.03 -17.16
C PRO A 153 15.72 16.15 -16.69
N ALA A 154 15.00 16.81 -17.61
CA ALA A 154 14.03 17.85 -17.27
C ALA A 154 12.80 17.30 -16.51
N TRP A 155 12.49 16.02 -16.67
CA TRP A 155 11.39 15.37 -15.93
C TRP A 155 11.79 14.89 -14.53
N GLU A 156 13.07 15.04 -14.16
CA GLU A 156 13.64 14.64 -12.87
C GLU A 156 13.91 15.85 -11.95
N GLU A 157 13.39 17.03 -12.29
CA GLU A 157 13.54 18.24 -11.46
C GLU A 157 12.87 18.12 -10.09
N LEU A 158 11.88 17.26 -9.93
CA LEU A 158 11.28 16.94 -8.64
C LEU A 158 11.54 15.47 -8.32
N PRO A 159 12.61 15.16 -7.55
CA PRO A 159 12.89 13.79 -7.18
C PRO A 159 11.76 13.24 -6.28
N PRO A 160 11.45 11.94 -6.36
CA PRO A 160 10.42 11.34 -5.54
C PRO A 160 10.82 11.39 -4.06
N GLY A 161 10.03 12.08 -3.24
CA GLY A 161 10.21 12.06 -1.78
C GLY A 161 9.80 10.69 -1.23
N ARG A 162 10.63 10.12 -0.36
CA ARG A 162 10.37 8.84 0.30
C ARG A 162 10.41 8.96 1.82
N ASP A 163 10.00 10.13 2.32
CA ASP A 163 9.87 10.43 3.73
C ASP A 163 8.70 11.42 3.96
N LYS A 164 8.57 11.92 5.19
CA LYS A 164 7.50 12.86 5.58
C LYS A 164 7.64 14.27 4.97
N ALA A 165 8.73 14.56 4.26
CA ALA A 165 8.88 15.81 3.49
C ALA A 165 8.33 15.68 2.05
N ASP A 166 7.91 14.49 1.61
CA ASP A 166 7.27 14.29 0.31
C ASP A 166 6.01 15.18 0.16
N LEU A 167 5.80 15.69 -1.06
CA LEU A 167 4.69 16.62 -1.38
C LEU A 167 3.31 16.05 -0.99
N SER A 168 3.17 14.73 -1.00
CA SER A 168 1.92 14.08 -0.62
C SER A 168 1.53 14.27 0.85
N TYR A 169 2.44 14.73 1.72
CA TYR A 169 2.14 15.11 3.12
C TYR A 169 1.79 16.60 3.28
N LEU A 170 2.06 17.45 2.29
CA LEU A 170 1.78 18.89 2.39
C LEU A 170 0.28 19.17 2.27
N ARG A 171 -0.30 19.74 3.33
CA ARG A 171 -1.71 20.16 3.38
C ARG A 171 -1.80 21.55 4.04
N PRO A 172 -2.17 22.62 3.30
CA PRO A 172 -2.46 22.64 1.86
C PRO A 172 -1.22 22.29 1.02
N LEU A 173 -1.44 21.86 -0.21
CA LEU A 173 -0.35 21.64 -1.16
C LEU A 173 0.24 22.99 -1.59
N GLU A 174 1.55 23.12 -1.46
CA GLU A 174 2.32 24.24 -2.02
C GLU A 174 3.06 23.76 -3.27
N ILE A 175 2.99 24.53 -4.36
CA ILE A 175 3.64 24.20 -5.63
C ILE A 175 5.12 24.59 -5.50
N PRO A 176 6.07 23.65 -5.62
CA PRO A 176 7.49 23.99 -5.60
C PRO A 176 7.87 24.86 -6.81
N GLU A 177 8.75 25.84 -6.59
CA GLU A 177 9.36 26.59 -7.68
C GLU A 177 10.24 25.67 -8.55
N PRO A 178 10.35 25.92 -9.86
CA PRO A 178 11.21 25.14 -10.74
C PRO A 178 12.67 25.16 -10.27
N ILE A 179 13.37 24.03 -10.38
CA ILE A 179 14.82 23.99 -10.15
C ILE A 179 15.51 24.61 -11.37
N LEU A 180 15.80 25.90 -11.32
CA LEU A 180 16.63 26.57 -12.32
C LEU A 180 18.03 25.93 -12.31
N ARG A 181 18.41 25.27 -13.41
CA ARG A 181 19.78 24.78 -13.63
C ARG A 181 20.55 25.83 -14.44
N ASP A 182 21.70 26.26 -13.92
CA ASP A 182 22.66 27.13 -14.62
C ASP A 182 23.29 26.44 -15.85
#